data_AF-A0A929PJ67-F1
#
_entry.id   AF-A0A929PJ67-F1
#
_cell.length_a   1.000
_cell.length_b   1.000
_cell.length_c   1.000
_cell.angle_alpha   90.00
_cell.angle_beta   90.00
_cell.angle_gamma   90.00
#
_symmetry.space_group_name_H-M   'P 1'
#
loop_
_entity.id
_entity.type
_entity.pdbx_description
1 polymer ?
#
loop_
_entity_poly.entity_id
_entity_poly.type
_entity_poly.pdbx_seq_one_letter_code
_entity_poly.pdbx_strand_id
1 'polypeptide(L)' 'NKSGIASTLGQMGRIFHAQENYKEALRCYLHAFVIFNELNSPNKDLAGQDISKLKEEIGDSLFDRYYKELTANE' A
#
# COMPACT_ATOMS: atom_id res chain seq x y z
N ASN A 1 -14.82 -5.99 -10.91
CA ASN A 1 -15.31 -5.10 -9.82
C ASN A 1 -14.08 -4.45 -9.15
N LYS A 2 -14.01 -3.12 -9.11
CA LYS A 2 -12.88 -2.35 -8.53
C LYS A 2 -12.57 -2.73 -7.07
N SER A 3 -13.59 -3.01 -6.26
CA SER A 3 -13.41 -3.44 -4.86
C SER A 3 -12.64 -4.76 -4.74
N GLY A 4 -12.89 -5.70 -5.68
CA GLY A 4 -12.15 -6.96 -5.74
C GLY A 4 -10.68 -6.76 -6.12
N ILE A 5 -10.40 -5.86 -7.06
CA ILE A 5 -9.03 -5.49 -7.45
C ILE A 5 -8.27 -4.90 -6.25
N ALA A 6 -8.89 -3.95 -5.54
CA ALA A 6 -8.31 -3.34 -4.35
C ALA A 6 -8.04 -4.36 -3.24
N SER A 7 -8.97 -5.29 -3.02
CA SER A 7 -8.80 -6.37 -2.03
C SER A 7 -7.63 -7.29 -2.39
N THR A 8 -7.50 -7.66 -3.67
CA THR A 8 -6.36 -8.46 -4.16
C THR A 8 -5.05 -7.72 -3.99
N LEU A 9 -5.00 -6.43 -4.33
CA LEU A 9 -3.81 -5.59 -4.15
C LEU A 9 -3.40 -5.52 -2.67
N GLY A 10 -4.35 -5.33 -1.74
CA GLY A 10 -4.07 -5.35 -0.31
C GLY A 10 -3.45 -6.69 0.15
N GLN A 11 -4.00 -7.82 -0.32
CA GLN A 11 -3.43 -9.13 -0.01
C GLN A 11 -2.04 -9.35 -0.61
N MET A 12 -1.82 -8.90 -1.85
CA MET A 12 -0.48 -8.94 -2.47
C MET A 12 0.52 -8.09 -1.70
N GLY A 13 0.11 -6.91 -1.22
CA GLY A 13 0.93 -6.06 -0.38
C GLY A 13 1.40 -6.80 0.89
N ARG A 14 0.50 -7.53 1.55
CA ARG A 14 0.82 -8.36 2.72
C ARG A 14 1.78 -9.50 2.41
N ILE A 15 1.63 -10.14 1.25
CA ILE A 15 2.55 -11.19 0.80
C ILE A 15 3.95 -10.62 0.56
N PHE A 16 4.06 -9.49 -0.16
CA PHE A 16 5.34 -8.83 -0.39
C PHE A 16 5.96 -8.33 0.91
N HIS A 17 5.14 -7.81 1.83
CA HIS A 17 5.58 -7.38 3.16
C HIS A 17 6.18 -8.57 3.94
N ALA A 18 5.51 -9.71 3.96
CA ALA A 18 6.02 -10.93 4.60
C ALA A 18 7.30 -11.48 3.94
N GLN A 19 7.56 -11.11 2.69
CA GLN A 19 8.79 -11.44 1.95
C GLN A 19 9.87 -10.35 2.06
N GLU A 20 9.66 -9.33 2.92
CA GLU A 20 10.53 -8.16 3.07
C GLU A 20 10.73 -7.35 1.78
N ASN A 21 9.88 -7.55 0.78
CA ASN A 21 9.84 -6.77 -0.45
C ASN A 21 9.02 -5.49 -0.25
N TYR A 22 9.54 -4.61 0.60
CA TYR A 22 8.82 -3.46 1.14
C TYR A 22 8.39 -2.44 0.09
N LYS A 23 9.17 -2.24 -0.98
CA LYS A 23 8.80 -1.31 -2.05
C LYS A 23 7.58 -1.80 -2.83
N GLU A 24 7.54 -3.09 -3.17
CA GLU A 24 6.40 -3.69 -3.86
C GLU A 24 5.18 -3.77 -2.94
N ALA A 25 5.39 -4.04 -1.65
CA ALA A 25 4.34 -3.98 -0.63
C ALA A 25 3.69 -2.59 -0.58
N LEU A 26 4.50 -1.53 -0.48
CA LEU A 26 4.02 -0.14 -0.45
C LEU A 26 3.22 0.20 -1.71
N ARG A 27 3.71 -0.18 -2.90
CA ARG A 27 3.00 0.05 -4.17
C ARG A 27 1.62 -0.60 -4.16
N CYS A 28 1.54 -1.87 -3.75
CA CYS A 28 0.28 -2.59 -3.66
C CYS A 28 -0.69 -1.94 -2.67
N TYR A 29 -0.22 -1.56 -1.47
CA TYR A 29 -1.06 -0.89 -0.48
C TYR A 29 -1.55 0.48 -0.94
N LEU A 30 -0.70 1.29 -1.58
CA LEU A 30 -1.08 2.61 -2.12
C LEU A 30 -2.16 2.46 -3.20
N HIS A 31 -2.00 1.54 -4.15
CA HIS A 31 -3.03 1.31 -5.18
C HIS A 31 -4.35 0.82 -4.57
N ALA A 32 -4.30 -0.09 -3.58
CA ALA A 32 -5.49 -0.54 -2.88
C ALA A 32 -6.20 0.63 -2.16
N PHE A 33 -5.43 1.49 -1.47
CA PHE A 33 -5.93 2.68 -0.79
C PHE A 33 -6.64 3.64 -1.75
N VAL A 34 -6.01 3.97 -2.88
CA VAL A 34 -6.58 4.87 -3.89
C VAL A 34 -7.91 4.33 -4.40
N ILE A 35 -7.97 3.05 -4.79
CA ILE A 35 -9.22 2.45 -5.29
C ILE A 35 -10.30 2.41 -4.20
N PHE A 36 -9.97 2.03 -2.96
CA PHE A 36 -10.96 2.04 -1.88
C PHE A 36 -11.45 3.46 -1.56
N ASN A 37 -10.59 4.46 -1.66
CA ASN A 37 -10.96 5.86 -1.50
C ASN A 37 -11.88 6.35 -2.63
N GLU A 38 -11.59 6.02 -3.89
CA GLU A 38 -12.49 6.29 -5.04
C GLU A 38 -13.89 5.68 -4.84
N LEU A 39 -13.95 4.52 -4.19
CA LEU A 39 -15.20 3.79 -3.93
C LEU A 39 -15.92 4.23 -2.65
N ASN A 40 -15.38 5.20 -1.89
CA ASN A 40 -15.84 5.54 -0.54
C ASN A 40 -15.98 4.31 0.39
N SER A 41 -15.09 3.33 0.20
CA SER A 41 -15.10 2.09 0.98
C SER A 41 -14.36 2.28 2.31
N PRO A 42 -14.87 1.75 3.44
CA PRO A 42 -14.15 1.77 4.71
C PRO A 42 -12.85 0.95 4.67
N ASN A 43 -12.69 0.07 3.68
CA ASN A 43 -11.46 -0.72 3.52
C ASN A 43 -10.24 0.14 3.17
N LYS A 44 -10.42 1.42 2.82
CA LYS A 44 -9.30 2.37 2.70
C LYS A 44 -8.53 2.48 4.03
N ASP A 45 -9.23 2.36 5.16
CA ASP A 45 -8.60 2.46 6.48
C ASP A 45 -7.72 1.24 6.76
N LEU A 46 -8.10 0.05 6.28
CA LEU A 46 -7.26 -1.15 6.35
C LEU A 46 -5.99 -1.01 5.52
N ALA A 47 -6.10 -0.51 4.28
CA ALA A 47 -4.93 -0.22 3.46
C ALA A 47 -4.03 0.86 4.11
N GLY A 48 -4.64 1.87 4.75
CA GLY A 48 -3.92 2.87 5.51
C GLY A 48 -3.15 2.29 6.71
N GLN A 49 -3.76 1.37 7.47
CA GLN A 49 -3.09 0.66 8.56
C GLN A 49 -1.91 -0.17 8.09
N ASP A 50 -2.06 -0.88 6.96
CA ASP A 50 -0.97 -1.65 6.35
C ASP A 50 0.20 -0.72 5.93
N ILE A 51 -0.09 0.47 5.39
CA ILE A 51 0.93 1.49 5.06
C ILE A 51 1.61 2.03 6.32
N SER A 52 0.85 2.36 7.36
CA SER A 52 1.40 2.87 8.63
C SER A 52 2.31 1.83 9.30
N LYS A 53 1.89 0.57 9.34
CA LYS A 53 2.70 -0.53 9.88
C LYS A 53 4.00 -0.71 9.10
N LEU A 54 3.92 -0.68 7.78
CA LEU A 54 5.11 -0.75 6.93
C LEU A 54 6.07 0.41 7.22
N LYS A 55 5.55 1.63 7.36
CA LYS A 55 6.34 2.82 7.71
C LYS A 55 7.04 2.68 9.06
N GLU A 56 6.34 2.19 10.08
CA GLU A 56 6.91 1.93 11.41
C GLU A 56 8.05 0.89 11.35
N GLU A 57 7.92 -0.12 10.50
CA GLU A 57 8.89 -1.21 10.37
C GLU A 57 10.16 -0.80 9.59
N ILE A 58 10.00 -0.08 8.48
CA ILE A 58 11.13 0.29 7.60
C ILE A 58 11.75 1.65 7.93
N GLY A 59 11.06 2.45 8.75
CA GLY A 59 11.46 3.79 9.17
C GLY A 59 11.18 4.89 8.12
N ASP A 60 11.08 6.12 8.60
CA ASP A 60 10.70 7.30 7.81
C ASP A 60 11.58 7.51 6.56
N SER A 61 12.90 7.43 6.71
CA SER A 61 13.84 7.70 5.61
C SER A 61 13.68 6.74 4.43
N LEU A 62 13.49 5.44 4.70
CA LEU A 62 13.34 4.45 3.63
C LEU A 62 11.93 4.49 3.03
N PHE A 63 10.91 4.72 3.88
CA PHE A 63 9.55 4.93 3.43
C PHE A 63 9.43 6.12 2.48
N ASP A 64 9.96 7.28 2.86
CA ASP A 64 9.90 8.51 2.06
C ASP A 64 10.60 8.34 0.70
N ARG A 65 11.71 7.59 0.68
CA ARG A 65 12.38 7.22 -0.56
C ARG A 65 11.48 6.39 -1.47
N TYR A 66 10.90 5.30 -0.96
CA TYR A 66 10.02 4.45 -1.77
C TYR A 66 8.77 5.18 -2.21
N TYR A 67 8.15 5.96 -1.34
CA TYR A 67 6.99 6.77 -1.66
C TYR A 67 7.30 7.73 -2.81
N LYS A 68 8.40 8.48 -2.72
CA LYS A 68 8.85 9.38 -3.78
C LYS A 68 9.13 8.65 -5.10
N GLU A 69 9.81 7.50 -5.06
CA GLU A 69 10.10 6.70 -6.25
C GLU A 69 8.82 6.15 -6.92
N LEU A 70 7.77 5.88 -6.15
CA LEU A 70 6.49 5.37 -6.64
C LEU A 70 5.58 6.49 -7.18
N THR A 71 5.61 7.68 -6.60
CA THR A 71 4.74 8.80 -7.01
C THR A 71 5.38 9.74 -8.02
N ALA A 72 6.69 9.62 -8.29
CA ALA A 72 7.39 10.47 -9.26
C ALA A 72 7.28 9.98 -10.71
N ASN A 73 6.68 8.80 -10.94
CA ASN A 73 6.55 8.18 -12.26
C ASN A 73 5.11 8.22 -12.82
N GLU A 74 4.23 9.03 -12.24
CA GLU A 74 2.90 9.39 -12.76
C GLU A 74 2.88 10.86 -13.18
#